data_AF-A0A3D1ZZF4-F1
#
_entry.id   AF-A0A3D1ZZF4-F1
#
_cell.length_a   1.000
_cell.length_b   1.000
_cell.length_c   1.000
_cell.angle_alpha   90.00
_cell.angle_beta   90.00
_cell.angle_gamma   90.00
#
_symmetry.space_group_name_H-M   'P 1'
#
loop_
_entity.id
_entity.type
_entity.pdbx_description
1 polymer ?
#
loop_
_entity_poly.entity_id
_entity_poly.type
_entity_poly.pdbx_seq_one_letter_code
_entity_poly.pdbx_strand_id
1 'polypeptide(L)'
;MGRIIDAILVKGLPKKDIKNANRVDLWAVVWALSMIFSSVLIESGWLTNPYLVVAASLFVLGVGIRVALAYKYLLLTLDEMERKIQYDALALAVGVSIVGFSGYAVLEHAELVPTLQSFVVVSGLAVTYAIGLIIGRIRLA
;
A
#
# COMPACT_ATOMS: atom_id res chain seq x y z
N MET A 1 19.96 -17.95 0.68
CA MET A 1 18.98 -17.42 1.67
C MET A 1 19.41 -16.09 2.30
N GLY A 2 20.68 -15.89 2.69
CA GLY A 2 21.13 -14.63 3.32
C GLY A 2 20.71 -13.35 2.61
N ARG A 3 21.02 -13.21 1.30
CA ARG A 3 20.72 -12.00 0.52
C ARG A 3 19.23 -11.62 0.46
N ILE A 4 18.32 -12.59 0.45
CA ILE A 4 16.86 -12.32 0.42
C ILE A 4 16.41 -11.84 1.80
N ILE A 5 16.87 -12.50 2.86
CA ILE A 5 16.57 -12.12 4.24
C ILE A 5 17.14 -10.72 4.53
N ASP A 6 18.34 -10.41 4.04
CA ASP A 6 18.96 -9.10 4.21
C ASP A 6 18.23 -7.99 3.42
N ALA A 7 17.70 -8.31 2.23
CA ALA A 7 16.86 -7.39 1.44
C ALA A 7 15.49 -7.11 2.08
N ILE A 8 14.92 -8.13 2.75
CA ILE A 8 13.66 -8.00 3.50
C ILE A 8 13.89 -7.21 4.80
N LEU A 9 14.95 -7.54 5.54
CA LEU A 9 15.28 -6.91 6.83
C LEU A 9 15.97 -5.55 6.69
N VAL A 10 16.30 -5.15 5.46
CA VAL A 10 16.87 -3.85 5.11
C VAL A 10 18.14 -3.53 5.94
N LYS A 11 19.00 -4.54 6.11
CA LYS A 11 20.24 -4.39 6.88
C LYS A 11 21.16 -3.38 6.19
N GLY A 12 21.53 -2.33 6.91
CA GLY A 12 22.48 -1.32 6.42
C GLY A 12 21.89 0.07 6.17
N LEU A 13 20.56 0.26 6.30
CA LEU A 13 19.97 1.59 6.15
C LEU A 13 20.38 2.55 7.28
N PRO A 14 20.56 3.85 6.98
CA PRO A 14 20.74 4.88 7.98
C PRO A 14 19.57 4.91 8.99
N LYS A 15 19.88 5.17 10.26
CA LYS A 15 18.87 5.27 11.34
C LYS A 15 17.75 6.27 11.03
N LYS A 16 18.06 7.33 10.26
CA LYS A 16 17.07 8.32 9.81
C LYS A 16 16.00 7.73 8.89
N ASP A 17 16.37 6.83 7.99
CA ASP A 17 15.49 6.28 6.97
C ASP A 17 14.61 5.20 7.59
N ILE A 18 15.17 4.39 8.49
CA ILE A 18 14.41 3.45 9.33
C ILE A 18 13.35 4.20 10.16
N LYS A 19 13.71 5.33 10.77
CA LYS A 19 12.76 6.14 11.56
C LYS A 19 11.61 6.67 10.69
N ASN A 20 11.91 7.11 9.47
CA ASN A 20 10.90 7.60 8.54
C ASN A 20 10.01 6.45 8.02
N ALA A 21 10.59 5.28 7.73
CA ALA A 21 9.87 4.09 7.32
C ALA A 21 8.90 3.63 8.44
N ASN A 22 9.39 3.51 9.67
CA ASN A 22 8.56 3.16 10.83
C ASN A 22 7.42 4.17 11.05
N ARG A 23 7.61 5.44 10.71
CA ARG A 23 6.53 6.44 10.77
C ARG A 23 5.47 6.16 9.71
N VAL A 24 5.86 5.79 8.49
CA VAL A 24 4.91 5.37 7.45
C VAL A 24 4.15 4.13 7.90
N ASP A 25 4.85 3.12 8.40
CA ASP A 25 4.26 1.87 8.86
C ASP A 25 3.29 2.10 10.01
N LEU A 26 3.65 2.94 10.99
CA LEU A 26 2.75 3.31 12.08
C LEU A 26 1.46 3.96 11.56
N TRP A 27 1.57 4.94 10.66
CA TRP A 27 0.38 5.56 10.07
C TRP A 27 -0.44 4.58 9.24
N ALA A 28 0.22 3.66 8.52
CA ALA A 28 -0.46 2.63 7.74
C ALA A 28 -1.23 1.66 8.64
N VAL A 29 -0.67 1.26 9.79
CA VAL A 29 -1.35 0.46 10.81
C VAL A 29 -2.54 1.23 11.39
N VAL A 30 -2.36 2.50 11.77
CA VAL A 30 -3.47 3.34 12.28
C VAL A 30 -4.58 3.46 11.24
N TRP A 31 -4.23 3.59 9.96
CA TRP A 31 -5.18 3.65 8.86
C TRP A 31 -5.92 2.33 8.63
N ALA A 32 -5.21 1.19 8.66
CA ALA A 32 -5.82 -0.12 8.55
C ALA A 32 -6.78 -0.40 9.72
N LEU A 33 -6.38 -0.04 10.94
CA LEU A 33 -7.22 -0.17 12.13
C LEU A 33 -8.45 0.74 12.05
N SER A 34 -8.34 1.96 11.53
CA SER A 34 -9.50 2.85 11.37
C SER A 34 -10.50 2.31 10.35
N MET A 35 -10.03 1.68 9.26
CA MET A 35 -10.89 0.97 8.31
C MET A 35 -11.60 -0.21 8.96
N ILE A 36 -10.85 -1.12 9.59
CA ILE A 36 -11.42 -2.30 10.26
C ILE A 36 -12.46 -1.88 11.30
N PHE A 37 -12.12 -0.92 12.16
CA PHE A 37 -13.02 -0.43 13.21
C PHE A 37 -14.29 0.19 12.63
N SER A 38 -14.17 1.02 11.59
CA SER A 38 -15.34 1.64 10.94
C SER A 38 -16.25 0.59 10.31
N SER A 39 -15.69 -0.38 9.58
CA SER A 39 -16.45 -1.46 8.96
C SER A 39 -17.18 -2.33 10.00
N VAL A 40 -16.48 -2.73 11.08
CA VAL A 40 -17.07 -3.53 12.16
C VAL A 40 -18.21 -2.78 12.86
N LEU A 41 -18.07 -1.47 13.11
CA LEU A 41 -19.15 -0.68 13.71
C LEU A 41 -20.39 -0.54 12.81
N ILE A 42 -20.20 -0.47 11.50
CA ILE A 42 -21.30 -0.42 10.53
C ILE A 42 -21.99 -1.79 10.47
N GLU A 43 -21.22 -2.88 10.32
CA GLU A 43 -21.75 -4.25 10.21
C GLU A 43 -22.45 -4.71 11.50
N SER A 44 -21.96 -4.32 12.66
CA SER A 44 -22.59 -4.63 13.96
C SER A 44 -23.85 -3.80 14.24
N GLY A 45 -24.20 -2.83 13.39
CA GLY A 45 -25.36 -1.96 13.58
C GLY A 45 -25.19 -0.88 14.65
N TRP A 46 -23.96 -0.66 15.15
CA TRP A 46 -23.67 0.41 16.10
C TRP A 46 -23.59 1.78 15.43
N LEU A 47 -23.16 1.83 14.16
CA LEU A 47 -23.04 3.04 13.37
C LEU A 47 -24.07 3.08 12.23
N THR A 48 -25.32 3.37 12.57
CA THR A 48 -26.45 3.39 11.61
C THR A 48 -26.77 4.77 11.06
N ASN A 49 -26.40 5.84 11.78
CA ASN A 49 -26.68 7.20 11.35
C ASN A 49 -25.80 7.56 10.12
N PRO A 50 -26.41 7.90 8.96
CA PRO A 50 -25.65 8.21 7.74
C PRO A 50 -24.62 9.34 7.91
N TYR A 51 -24.92 10.35 8.73
CA TYR A 51 -23.98 11.45 9.00
C TYR A 51 -22.74 10.96 9.78
N LEU A 52 -22.92 10.01 10.71
CA LEU A 52 -21.80 9.41 11.44
C LEU A 52 -20.98 8.48 10.55
N VAL A 53 -21.62 7.74 9.63
CA VAL A 53 -20.91 6.91 8.63
C VAL A 53 -20.05 7.78 7.72
N VAL A 54 -20.59 8.91 7.23
CA VAL A 54 -19.82 9.87 6.43
C VAL A 54 -18.66 10.45 7.25
N ALA A 55 -18.87 10.83 8.51
CA ALA A 55 -17.82 11.32 9.38
C ALA A 55 -16.71 10.28 9.61
N ALA A 56 -17.06 9.01 9.83
CA ALA A 56 -16.11 7.91 9.95
C ALA A 56 -15.31 7.69 8.66
N SER A 57 -15.98 7.74 7.50
CA SER A 57 -15.32 7.66 6.19
C SER A 57 -14.33 8.81 5.97
N LEU A 58 -14.72 10.05 6.29
CA LEU A 58 -13.82 11.22 6.22
C LEU A 58 -12.62 11.08 7.16
N PHE A 59 -12.81 10.50 8.35
CA PHE A 59 -11.72 10.20 9.26
C PHE A 59 -10.75 9.18 8.66
N VAL A 60 -11.26 8.06 8.13
CA VAL A 60 -10.45 7.05 7.43
C VAL A 60 -9.65 7.67 6.29
N LEU A 61 -10.29 8.50 5.45
CA LEU A 61 -9.62 9.22 4.35
C LEU A 61 -8.57 10.20 4.86
N GLY A 62 -8.86 10.94 5.94
CA GLY A 62 -7.91 11.86 6.56
C GLY A 62 -6.65 11.16 7.07
N VAL A 63 -6.79 9.98 7.69
CA VAL A 63 -5.64 9.16 8.10
C VAL A 63 -4.91 8.61 6.86
N GLY A 64 -5.62 8.19 5.81
CA GLY A 64 -5.02 7.76 4.55
C GLY A 64 -4.17 8.86 3.88
N ILE A 65 -4.64 10.12 3.89
CA ILE A 65 -3.85 11.27 3.42
C ILE A 65 -2.58 11.44 4.26
N ARG A 66 -2.64 11.24 5.59
CA ARG A 66 -1.45 11.28 6.45
C ARG A 66 -0.44 10.20 6.08
N VAL A 67 -0.88 8.98 5.76
CA VAL A 67 0.00 7.90 5.24
C VAL A 67 0.69 8.35 3.97
N ALA A 68 -0.06 8.88 3.00
CA ALA A 68 0.50 9.33 1.72
C ALA A 68 1.53 10.47 1.90
N LEU A 69 1.25 11.43 2.78
CA LEU A 69 2.19 12.52 3.09
C LEU A 69 3.46 12.02 3.80
N ALA A 70 3.31 11.09 4.74
CA ALA A 70 4.45 10.46 5.41
C ALA A 70 5.31 9.66 4.43
N TYR A 71 4.68 8.94 3.51
CA TYR A 71 5.36 8.18 2.47
C TYR A 71 6.08 9.07 1.47
N LYS A 72 5.44 10.16 1.02
CA LYS A 72 6.10 11.20 0.21
C LYS A 72 7.33 11.77 0.92
N TYR A 73 7.21 12.08 2.21
CA TYR A 73 8.35 12.56 3.00
C TYR A 73 9.46 11.53 3.09
N LEU A 74 9.15 10.25 3.33
CA LEU A 74 10.13 9.16 3.28
C LEU A 74 10.90 9.17 1.97
N LEU A 75 10.20 9.13 0.82
CA LEU A 75 10.81 9.12 -0.52
C LEU A 75 11.77 10.29 -0.75
N LEU A 76 11.46 11.48 -0.23
CA LEU A 76 12.32 12.66 -0.37
C LEU A 76 13.59 12.59 0.48
N THR A 77 13.56 11.83 1.58
CA THR A 77 14.68 11.73 2.54
C THR A 77 15.61 10.54 2.31
N LEU A 78 15.17 9.57 1.52
CA LEU A 78 15.96 8.41 1.11
C LEU A 78 17.18 8.84 0.28
N ASP A 79 18.21 8.01 0.32
CA ASP A 79 19.32 8.12 -0.63
C ASP A 79 18.85 7.88 -2.07
N GLU A 80 19.69 8.24 -3.04
CA GLU A 80 19.33 8.15 -4.46
C GLU A 80 19.07 6.71 -4.93
N MET A 81 19.77 5.73 -4.34
CA MET A 81 19.67 4.33 -4.73
C MET A 81 18.35 3.71 -4.26
N GLU A 82 18.03 3.82 -2.96
CA GLU A 82 16.79 3.31 -2.39
C GLU A 82 15.59 4.06 -2.95
N ARG A 83 15.69 5.38 -3.19
CA ARG A 83 14.64 6.15 -3.86
C ARG A 83 14.37 5.64 -5.28
N LYS A 84 15.42 5.30 -6.04
CA LYS A 84 15.27 4.69 -7.37
C LYS A 84 14.60 3.31 -7.27
N ILE A 85 15.01 2.47 -6.32
CA ILE A 85 14.37 1.16 -6.08
C ILE A 85 12.88 1.31 -5.81
N GLN A 86 12.48 2.26 -4.96
CA GLN A 86 11.08 2.51 -4.62
C GLN A 86 10.29 2.98 -5.86
N TYR A 87 10.85 3.86 -6.69
CA TYR A 87 10.18 4.30 -7.92
C TYR A 87 10.06 3.20 -8.97
N ASP A 88 11.10 2.40 -9.18
CA ASP A 88 11.07 1.25 -10.10
C ASP A 88 10.03 0.22 -9.64
N ALA A 89 9.97 -0.07 -8.33
CA ALA A 89 8.97 -0.95 -7.74
C ALA A 89 7.55 -0.39 -7.88
N LEU A 90 7.36 0.91 -7.70
CA LEU A 90 6.07 1.58 -7.86
C LEU A 90 5.61 1.56 -9.32
N ALA A 91 6.51 1.81 -10.27
CA ALA A 91 6.23 1.72 -11.70
C ALA A 91 5.80 0.29 -12.08
N LEU A 92 6.49 -0.74 -11.56
CA LEU A 92 6.12 -2.14 -11.77
C LEU A 92 4.73 -2.44 -11.19
N ALA A 93 4.49 -2.07 -9.94
CA ALA A 93 3.23 -2.34 -9.25
C ALA A 93 2.04 -1.68 -9.94
N VAL A 94 2.18 -0.40 -10.31
CA VAL A 94 1.15 0.35 -11.04
C VAL A 94 0.95 -0.25 -12.43
N GLY A 95 2.02 -0.55 -13.17
CA GLY A 95 1.93 -1.14 -14.51
C GLY A 95 1.20 -2.49 -14.52
N VAL A 96 1.59 -3.40 -13.62
CA VAL A 96 0.92 -4.71 -13.48
C VAL A 96 -0.54 -4.55 -13.07
N SER A 97 -0.83 -3.65 -12.12
CA SER A 97 -2.20 -3.42 -11.64
C SER A 97 -3.09 -2.85 -12.75
N ILE A 98 -2.62 -1.84 -13.49
CA ILE A 98 -3.41 -1.22 -14.57
C ILE A 98 -3.64 -2.21 -15.71
N VAL A 99 -2.60 -2.92 -16.17
CA VAL A 99 -2.72 -3.89 -17.26
C VAL A 99 -3.63 -5.05 -16.85
N GLY A 100 -3.42 -5.62 -15.66
CA GLY A 100 -4.22 -6.72 -15.14
C GLY A 100 -5.68 -6.32 -14.91
N PHE A 101 -5.93 -5.17 -14.26
CA PHE A 101 -7.28 -4.66 -14.03
C PHE A 101 -8.01 -4.36 -15.34
N SER A 102 -7.35 -3.71 -16.30
CA SER A 102 -7.96 -3.38 -17.59
C SER A 102 -8.32 -4.63 -18.38
N GLY A 103 -7.44 -5.64 -18.40
CA GLY A 103 -7.74 -6.93 -19.03
C GLY A 103 -8.89 -7.67 -18.36
N TYR A 104 -8.93 -7.66 -17.03
CA TYR A 104 -10.02 -8.27 -16.27
C TYR A 104 -11.35 -7.55 -16.51
N ALA A 105 -11.36 -6.22 -16.53
CA ALA A 105 -12.56 -5.42 -16.78
C ALA A 105 -13.19 -5.72 -18.14
N VAL A 106 -12.39 -5.96 -19.20
CA VAL A 106 -12.91 -6.38 -20.51
C VAL A 106 -13.59 -7.75 -20.43
N LEU A 107 -12.98 -8.70 -19.72
CA LEU A 107 -13.56 -10.04 -19.53
C LEU A 107 -14.84 -9.98 -18.67
N GLU A 108 -14.88 -9.11 -17.66
CA GLU A 108 -16.04 -8.90 -16.80
C GLU A 108 -17.20 -8.30 -17.63
N HIS A 109 -16.92 -7.31 -18.48
CA HIS A 109 -17.91 -6.75 -19.41
C HIS A 109 -18.42 -7.76 -20.44
N ALA A 110 -17.63 -8.78 -20.78
CA ALA A 110 -18.03 -9.88 -21.64
C ALA A 110 -18.75 -11.01 -20.89
N GLU A 111 -19.01 -10.84 -19.58
CA GLU A 111 -19.63 -11.85 -18.69
C GLU A 111 -18.84 -13.18 -18.62
N LEU A 112 -17.54 -13.16 -18.93
CA LEU A 112 -16.67 -14.34 -18.93
C LEU A 112 -16.04 -14.61 -17.55
N VAL A 113 -16.01 -13.60 -16.67
CA VAL A 113 -15.45 -13.67 -15.32
C VAL A 113 -16.38 -12.93 -14.34
N PRO A 114 -16.39 -13.29 -13.03
CA PRO A 114 -17.23 -12.61 -12.04
C PRO A 114 -16.75 -11.19 -11.75
N THR A 115 -17.56 -10.42 -11.03
CA THR A 115 -17.18 -9.06 -10.62
C THR A 115 -15.96 -9.04 -9.72
N LEU A 116 -14.99 -8.18 -10.06
CA LEU A 116 -13.76 -8.08 -9.30
C LEU A 116 -13.96 -7.31 -8.00
N GLN A 117 -13.56 -7.90 -6.88
CA GLN A 117 -13.56 -7.23 -5.59
C GLN A 117 -12.37 -6.25 -5.50
N SER A 118 -12.62 -5.01 -5.06
CA SER A 118 -11.59 -3.95 -5.04
C SER A 118 -10.34 -4.30 -4.22
N PHE A 119 -10.48 -5.13 -3.17
CA PHE A 119 -9.33 -5.56 -2.37
C PHE A 119 -8.35 -6.44 -3.15
N VAL A 120 -8.81 -7.17 -4.18
CA VAL A 120 -7.94 -8.03 -5.00
C VAL A 120 -6.98 -7.17 -5.82
N VAL A 121 -7.46 -6.05 -6.36
CA VAL A 121 -6.63 -5.09 -7.10
C VAL A 121 -5.61 -4.43 -6.17
N VAL A 122 -6.06 -3.95 -5.01
CA VAL A 122 -5.18 -3.28 -4.03
C VAL A 122 -4.14 -4.25 -3.45
N SER A 123 -4.53 -5.48 -3.15
CA SER A 123 -3.59 -6.51 -2.65
C SER A 123 -2.60 -6.95 -3.72
N GLY A 124 -3.04 -7.10 -4.98
CA GLY A 124 -2.16 -7.33 -6.12
C GLY A 124 -1.10 -6.23 -6.25
N LEU A 125 -1.52 -4.97 -6.19
CA LEU A 125 -0.60 -3.82 -6.22
C LEU A 125 0.43 -3.90 -5.08
N ALA A 126 -0.02 -4.14 -3.85
CA ALA A 126 0.87 -4.23 -2.69
C ALA A 126 1.88 -5.39 -2.80
N VAL A 127 1.45 -6.55 -3.28
CA VAL A 127 2.31 -7.73 -3.47
C VAL A 127 3.33 -7.47 -4.58
N THR A 128 2.90 -6.96 -5.74
CA THR A 128 3.82 -6.62 -6.83
C THR A 128 4.82 -5.55 -6.40
N TYR A 129 4.37 -4.57 -5.62
CA TYR A 129 5.25 -3.55 -5.05
C TYR A 129 6.33 -4.15 -4.14
N ALA A 130 5.93 -5.01 -3.19
CA ALA A 130 6.85 -5.70 -2.30
C ALA A 130 7.88 -6.56 -3.06
N ILE A 131 7.42 -7.29 -4.08
CA ILE A 131 8.31 -8.08 -4.97
C ILE A 131 9.29 -7.15 -5.69
N GLY A 132 8.81 -6.03 -6.24
CA GLY A 132 9.64 -5.02 -6.91
C GLY A 132 10.74 -4.47 -6.00
N LEU A 133 10.40 -4.16 -4.74
CA LEU A 133 11.38 -3.71 -3.74
C LEU A 133 12.44 -4.77 -3.45
N ILE A 134 12.02 -6.02 -3.22
CA ILE A 134 12.95 -7.13 -2.92
C ILE A 134 13.90 -7.36 -4.10
N ILE A 135 13.38 -7.38 -5.33
CA ILE A 135 14.19 -7.55 -6.55
C ILE A 135 15.16 -6.37 -6.71
N GLY A 136 14.69 -5.14 -6.52
CA GLY A 136 15.52 -3.94 -6.63
C GLY A 136 16.69 -3.95 -5.65
N ARG A 137 16.41 -4.27 -4.38
CA ARG A 137 17.44 -4.39 -3.33
C ARG A 137 18.42 -5.51 -3.61
N ILE A 138 17.99 -6.68 -4.08
CA ILE A 138 18.90 -7.79 -4.41
C ILE A 138 19.83 -7.46 -5.59
N ARG A 139 19.35 -6.66 -6.55
CA ARG A 139 20.13 -6.33 -7.77
C ARG A 139 21.10 -5.17 -7.56
N LEU A 140 20.73 -4.20 -6.74
CA LEU A 140 21.47 -2.94 -6.58
C LEU A 140 22.28 -2.84 -5.28
N ALA A 141 22.03 -3.73 -4.30
CA ALA A 141 22.83 -3.90 -3.08
C ALA A 141 23.75 -5.14 -3.18
#